data_AF-A0A4R3J5S1-F1
#
_entry.id   AF-A0A4R3J5S1-F1
#
_cell.length_a   1.000
_cell.length_b   1.000
_cell.length_c   1.000
_cell.angle_alpha   90.00
_cell.angle_beta   90.00
_cell.angle_gamma   90.00
#
_symmetry.space_group_name_H-M   'P 1'
#
loop_
_entity.id
_entity.type
_entity.pdbx_description
1 polymer ?
#
loop_
_entity_poly.entity_id
_entity_poly.type
_entity_poly.pdbx_seq_one_letter_code
_entity_poly.pdbx_strand_id
1 'polypeptide(L)'
;MIKALFYSMGIAFATVCLLSVVLLCAGAARAGGAAPGGASAAPDKISGRPMVDVNGRFRIIGQTDTQSESTCIGRVDTPLCVAETAVAATERQDMQLQDIAYGKADPKTRKPFTSDIGSKVGYRIVSVRRFAPYDVPAERFNVFGIKAGDVAIYIETCNATYKRCTQPSLKSDFSVLARKGKYGWHAVVGVGDQRDLTDPRYNSSQYWHK
;
A
#
# COMPACT_ATOMS: atom_id res chain seq x y z
N MET A 1 21.22 -48.93 -67.38
CA MET A 1 20.53 -49.06 -66.07
C MET A 1 19.22 -48.27 -66.18
N ILE A 2 18.14 -48.82 -66.73
CA ILE A 2 17.12 -49.68 -66.11
C ILE A 2 16.60 -49.11 -64.78
N LYS A 3 15.46 -48.40 -64.77
CA LYS A 3 14.13 -48.90 -64.33
C LYS A 3 13.13 -47.73 -64.24
N ALA A 4 12.02 -47.87 -64.97
CA ALA A 4 10.75 -47.20 -64.71
C ALA A 4 10.11 -47.75 -63.42
N LEU A 5 9.07 -47.10 -62.89
CA LEU A 5 7.74 -47.68 -62.62
C LEU A 5 6.86 -46.71 -61.76
N PHE A 6 5.71 -46.22 -62.27
CA PHE A 6 4.28 -46.56 -61.93
C PHE A 6 3.57 -45.49 -61.05
N TYR A 7 2.44 -44.91 -61.46
CA TYR A 7 1.01 -45.33 -61.25
C TYR A 7 0.63 -45.34 -59.73
N SER A 8 -0.51 -44.88 -59.20
CA SER A 8 -1.84 -44.49 -59.71
C SER A 8 -2.78 -44.14 -58.52
N MET A 9 -3.90 -43.43 -58.79
CA MET A 9 -5.28 -43.63 -58.24
C MET A 9 -5.53 -43.55 -56.70
N GLY A 10 -6.68 -43.12 -56.17
CA GLY A 10 -8.02 -42.76 -56.68
C GLY A 10 -8.73 -41.85 -55.63
N ILE A 11 -9.61 -40.93 -56.03
CA ILE A 11 -11.06 -41.07 -56.28
C ILE A 11 -11.90 -41.53 -55.06
N ALA A 12 -12.61 -40.54 -54.50
CA ALA A 12 -14.02 -40.49 -54.04
C ALA A 12 -14.57 -41.47 -52.99
N PHE A 13 -15.34 -40.92 -52.03
CA PHE A 13 -16.76 -41.20 -51.70
C PHE A 13 -17.10 -40.42 -50.41
N ALA A 14 -17.66 -39.22 -50.50
CA ALA A 14 -19.10 -38.94 -50.40
C ALA A 14 -19.77 -39.49 -49.13
N THR A 15 -20.06 -38.63 -48.14
CA THR A 15 -21.31 -38.72 -47.40
C THR A 15 -21.73 -37.32 -46.96
N VAL A 16 -22.74 -36.80 -47.66
CA VAL A 16 -23.56 -35.68 -47.26
C VAL A 16 -24.47 -36.16 -46.13
N CYS A 17 -24.55 -35.42 -45.02
CA CYS A 17 -25.77 -35.42 -44.22
C CYS A 17 -26.01 -34.00 -43.71
N LEU A 18 -26.93 -33.31 -44.39
CA LEU A 18 -27.63 -32.16 -43.87
C LEU A 18 -28.33 -32.55 -42.56
N LEU A 19 -28.39 -31.61 -41.62
CA LEU A 19 -29.66 -31.21 -41.01
C LEU A 19 -29.47 -29.87 -40.28
N SER A 20 -30.09 -28.86 -40.86
CA SER A 20 -30.45 -27.60 -40.25
C SER A 20 -31.34 -27.83 -39.02
N VAL A 21 -31.32 -26.92 -38.05
CA VAL A 21 -32.52 -26.17 -37.59
C VAL A 21 -32.14 -25.27 -36.41
N VAL A 22 -32.58 -24.04 -36.56
CA VAL A 22 -32.59 -22.89 -35.65
C VAL A 22 -33.25 -23.21 -34.31
N LEU A 23 -32.74 -22.66 -33.20
CA LEU A 23 -33.60 -22.35 -32.06
C LEU A 23 -33.16 -21.05 -31.36
N LEU A 24 -34.05 -20.07 -31.38
CA LEU A 24 -34.05 -18.91 -30.50
C LEU A 24 -34.19 -19.36 -29.04
N CYS A 25 -33.46 -18.71 -28.13
CA CYS A 25 -33.86 -18.62 -26.74
C CYS A 25 -33.96 -17.14 -26.35
N ALA A 26 -35.19 -16.63 -26.40
CA ALA A 26 -35.62 -15.49 -25.61
C ALA A 26 -36.05 -16.01 -24.23
N GLY A 27 -35.56 -15.35 -23.17
CA GLY A 27 -36.21 -15.22 -21.86
C GLY A 27 -36.35 -16.47 -20.96
N ALA A 28 -35.51 -16.55 -19.92
CA ALA A 28 -35.91 -17.16 -18.65
C ALA A 28 -35.18 -16.48 -17.49
N ALA A 29 -35.91 -15.65 -16.75
CA ALA A 29 -35.48 -15.15 -15.44
C ALA A 29 -35.30 -16.33 -14.49
N ARG A 30 -34.12 -16.43 -13.88
CA ARG A 30 -33.90 -17.18 -12.64
C ARG A 30 -33.28 -16.25 -11.62
N ALA A 31 -34.03 -16.03 -10.54
CA ALA A 31 -33.50 -15.58 -9.28
C ALA A 31 -32.46 -16.58 -8.76
N GLY A 32 -31.38 -16.07 -8.14
CA GLY A 32 -30.46 -16.88 -7.36
C GLY A 32 -28.99 -16.63 -7.69
N GLY A 33 -28.29 -16.02 -6.73
CA GLY A 33 -26.83 -15.96 -6.72
C GLY A 33 -26.30 -14.53 -6.81
N ALA A 34 -26.39 -13.79 -5.70
CA ALA A 34 -25.47 -12.69 -5.48
C ALA A 34 -24.04 -13.25 -5.55
N ALA A 35 -23.36 -13.01 -6.68
CA ALA A 35 -21.91 -13.13 -6.71
C ALA A 35 -21.36 -12.11 -5.70
N PRO A 36 -20.47 -12.49 -4.76
CA PRO A 36 -19.80 -11.55 -3.87
C PRO A 36 -18.74 -10.81 -4.68
N GLY A 37 -19.20 -9.93 -5.58
CA GLY A 37 -18.38 -9.11 -6.44
C GLY A 37 -18.19 -7.75 -5.78
N GLY A 38 -16.95 -7.49 -5.37
CA GLY A 38 -16.51 -6.15 -5.03
C GLY A 38 -16.48 -5.86 -3.54
N ALA A 39 -15.51 -6.44 -2.84
CA ALA A 39 -14.81 -5.68 -1.81
C ALA A 39 -14.03 -4.52 -2.47
N SER A 40 -14.73 -3.62 -3.17
CA SER A 40 -14.27 -2.26 -3.30
C SER A 40 -14.60 -1.63 -1.95
N ALA A 41 -13.74 -1.89 -0.97
CA ALA A 41 -13.65 -1.03 0.18
C ALA A 41 -13.34 0.35 -0.41
N ALA A 42 -14.36 1.20 -0.48
CA ALA A 42 -14.21 2.60 -0.81
C ALA A 42 -12.97 3.11 -0.07
N PRO A 43 -12.08 3.89 -0.72
CA PRO A 43 -10.91 4.41 -0.04
C PRO A 43 -11.43 5.16 1.17
N ASP A 44 -11.23 4.58 2.36
CA ASP A 44 -11.56 5.22 3.61
C ASP A 44 -11.00 6.64 3.46
N LYS A 45 -11.86 7.67 3.52
CA LYS A 45 -11.42 9.07 3.49
C LYS A 45 -10.67 9.32 4.79
N ILE A 46 -9.45 8.80 4.84
CA ILE A 46 -8.50 8.90 5.92
C ILE A 46 -7.98 10.34 5.83
N SER A 47 -8.59 11.25 6.59
CA SER A 47 -8.23 12.68 6.74
C SER A 47 -8.69 13.70 5.68
N GLY A 48 -9.53 13.33 4.71
CA GLY A 48 -9.97 14.27 3.66
C GLY A 48 -8.86 14.70 2.68
N ARG A 49 -7.65 14.15 2.83
CA ARG A 49 -6.52 14.27 1.91
C ARG A 49 -6.41 12.99 1.06
N PRO A 50 -5.85 13.07 -0.16
CA PRO A 50 -5.50 11.87 -0.90
C PRO A 50 -4.49 11.04 -0.09
N MET A 51 -4.62 9.72 -0.13
CA MET A 51 -3.73 8.81 0.61
C MET A 51 -2.30 8.83 0.08
N VAL A 52 -2.09 9.31 -1.15
CA VAL A 52 -0.80 9.41 -1.84
C VAL A 52 -0.65 10.85 -2.36
N ASP A 53 0.56 11.39 -2.29
CA ASP A 53 0.89 12.74 -2.76
C ASP A 53 1.08 12.75 -4.30
N VAL A 54 -0.03 12.85 -5.03
CA VAL A 54 -0.12 12.69 -6.51
C VAL A 54 0.76 13.68 -7.30
N ASN A 55 1.01 14.87 -6.76
CA ASN A 55 1.79 15.91 -7.44
C ASN A 55 3.29 15.86 -7.13
N GLY A 56 3.74 14.84 -6.39
CA GLY A 56 5.15 14.71 -5.98
C GLY A 56 5.64 15.81 -5.02
N ARG A 57 4.74 16.69 -4.54
CA ARG A 57 5.06 17.78 -3.62
C ARG A 57 5.44 17.22 -2.25
N PHE A 58 6.58 17.68 -1.74
CA PHE A 58 6.96 17.46 -0.35
C PHE A 58 6.23 18.45 0.57
N ARG A 59 5.65 17.91 1.63
CA ARG A 59 5.08 18.65 2.76
C ARG A 59 6.14 18.86 3.82
N ILE A 60 6.06 19.97 4.53
CA ILE A 60 7.09 20.33 5.52
C ILE A 60 6.69 19.86 6.92
N ILE A 61 7.62 19.22 7.62
CA ILE A 61 7.61 19.10 9.07
C ILE A 61 8.65 20.08 9.61
N GLY A 62 8.16 21.07 10.35
CA GLY A 62 8.98 22.04 11.06
C GLY A 62 9.23 21.67 12.51
N GLN A 63 9.92 22.55 13.23
CA GLN A 63 10.32 22.38 14.62
C GLN A 63 9.12 22.32 15.58
N THR A 64 8.08 23.06 15.24
CA THR A 64 6.81 23.15 15.98
C THR A 64 5.66 22.70 15.09
N ASP A 65 4.51 22.40 15.70
CA ASP A 65 3.30 22.08 14.94
C ASP A 65 2.85 23.20 14.02
N THR A 66 3.00 24.45 14.45
CA THR A 66 2.62 25.63 13.66
C THR A 66 3.51 25.85 12.44
N GLN A 67 4.74 25.33 12.47
CA GLN A 67 5.66 25.36 11.33
C GLN A 67 5.49 24.16 10.39
N SER A 68 4.65 23.18 10.75
CA SER A 68 4.40 21.98 9.94
C SER A 68 3.16 22.15 9.07
N GLU A 69 3.20 21.58 7.86
CA GLU A 69 2.05 21.51 6.95
C GLU A 69 1.12 20.32 7.28
N SER A 70 1.57 19.40 8.16
CA SER A 70 0.75 18.31 8.69
C SER A 70 -0.15 18.79 9.83
N THR A 71 -1.44 18.46 9.77
CA THR A 71 -2.41 18.65 10.86
C THR A 71 -2.64 17.35 11.65
N CYS A 72 -1.79 16.36 11.42
CA CYS A 72 -1.95 14.97 11.84
C CYS A 72 -0.92 14.58 12.91
N ILE A 73 0.14 15.38 13.10
CA ILE A 73 1.18 15.13 14.09
C ILE A 73 0.55 14.99 15.49
N GLY A 74 0.86 13.88 16.16
CA GLY A 74 0.34 13.55 17.48
C GLY A 74 -1.07 12.96 17.49
N ARG A 75 -1.66 12.70 16.32
CA ARG A 75 -2.98 12.07 16.19
C ARG A 75 -2.85 10.63 15.71
N VAL A 76 -3.83 9.82 16.06
CA VAL A 76 -3.87 8.37 15.78
C VAL A 76 -5.19 7.92 15.17
N ASP A 77 -6.03 8.86 14.74
CA ASP A 77 -7.33 8.57 14.16
C ASP A 77 -7.20 7.80 12.83
N THR A 78 -6.02 7.90 12.20
CA THR A 78 -5.74 7.36 10.88
C THR A 78 -4.33 6.76 10.76
N PRO A 79 -4.10 5.80 9.84
CA PRO A 79 -2.76 5.33 9.50
C PRO A 79 -1.82 6.46 9.05
N LEU A 80 -2.34 7.41 8.27
CA LEU A 80 -1.56 8.56 7.80
C LEU A 80 -1.13 9.47 8.95
N CYS A 81 -2.02 9.75 9.92
CA CYS A 81 -1.62 10.55 11.07
C CYS A 81 -0.52 9.87 11.89
N VAL A 82 -0.55 8.55 12.04
CA VAL A 82 0.52 7.78 12.69
C VAL A 82 1.83 7.91 11.92
N ALA A 83 1.80 7.75 10.60
CA ALA A 83 2.98 7.89 9.75
C ALA A 83 3.63 9.28 9.92
N GLU A 84 2.84 10.34 9.83
CA GLU A 84 3.31 11.72 9.99
C GLU A 84 3.80 12.01 11.42
N THR A 85 3.15 11.42 12.42
CA THR A 85 3.59 11.48 13.81
C THR A 85 4.94 10.79 13.99
N ALA A 86 5.16 9.64 13.36
CA ALA A 86 6.43 8.91 13.40
C ALA A 86 7.56 9.71 12.74
N VAL A 87 7.30 10.33 11.57
CA VAL A 87 8.28 11.21 10.91
C VAL A 87 8.63 12.39 11.83
N ALA A 88 7.61 13.06 12.37
CA ALA A 88 7.81 14.19 13.26
C ALA A 88 8.58 13.81 14.53
N ALA A 89 8.29 12.64 15.12
CA ALA A 89 8.99 12.15 16.30
C ALA A 89 10.50 11.99 16.05
N THR A 90 10.89 11.40 14.92
CA THR A 90 12.31 11.22 14.58
C THR A 90 13.02 12.54 14.33
N GLU A 91 12.43 13.41 13.52
CA GLU A 91 13.05 14.67 13.12
C GLU A 91 13.19 15.65 14.28
N ARG A 92 12.22 15.64 15.18
CA ARG A 92 12.19 16.48 16.36
C ARG A 92 12.91 15.88 17.57
N GLN A 93 13.26 14.61 17.51
CA GLN A 93 13.72 13.80 18.65
C GLN A 93 12.74 13.86 19.83
N ASP A 94 11.44 13.86 19.53
CA ASP A 94 10.37 13.96 20.52
C ASP A 94 9.93 12.55 20.96
N MET A 95 10.41 12.14 22.13
CA MET A 95 10.09 10.84 22.73
C MET A 95 8.59 10.67 23.01
N GLN A 96 7.87 11.74 23.35
CA GLN A 96 6.43 11.65 23.60
C GLN A 96 5.68 11.38 22.29
N LEU A 97 6.05 12.06 21.20
CA LEU A 97 5.50 11.75 19.87
C LEU A 97 5.87 10.34 19.43
N GLN A 98 7.07 9.86 19.77
CA GLN A 98 7.46 8.50 19.49
C GLN A 98 6.55 7.50 20.23
N ASP A 99 6.35 7.69 21.53
CA ASP A 99 5.47 6.82 22.31
C ASP A 99 4.01 6.85 21.82
N ILE A 100 3.51 8.00 21.37
CA ILE A 100 2.18 8.09 20.74
C ILE A 100 2.18 7.34 19.41
N ALA A 101 3.16 7.56 18.54
CA ALA A 101 3.25 6.91 17.23
C ALA A 101 3.26 5.39 17.35
N TYR A 102 3.98 4.84 18.33
CA TYR A 102 4.09 3.40 18.58
C TYR A 102 3.01 2.85 19.54
N GLY A 103 2.00 3.65 19.91
CA GLY A 103 0.86 3.21 20.71
C GLY A 103 1.17 2.92 22.18
N LYS A 104 2.30 3.43 22.69
CA LYS A 104 2.74 3.32 24.09
C LYS A 104 2.16 4.40 24.99
N ALA A 105 1.73 5.52 24.42
CA ALA A 105 1.12 6.64 25.14
C ALA A 105 -0.22 7.06 24.52
N ASP A 106 -1.12 7.58 25.35
CA ASP A 106 -2.39 8.15 24.90
C ASP A 106 -2.13 9.52 24.22
N PRO A 107 -2.60 9.75 22.98
CA PRO A 107 -2.50 11.03 22.29
C PRO A 107 -2.99 12.23 23.09
N LYS A 108 -3.96 12.03 24.01
CA LYS A 108 -4.49 13.09 24.88
C LYS A 108 -3.47 13.64 25.87
N THR A 109 -2.40 12.89 26.15
CA THR A 109 -1.31 13.33 27.05
C THR A 109 -0.33 14.29 26.37
N ARG A 110 -0.44 14.44 25.05
CA ARG A 110 0.47 15.24 24.24
C ARG A 110 0.53 16.69 24.71
N LYS A 111 1.75 17.17 24.94
CA LYS A 111 2.01 18.60 25.12
C LYS A 111 2.45 19.23 23.79
N PRO A 112 2.14 20.50 23.52
CA PRO A 112 2.73 21.23 22.41
C PRO A 112 4.25 21.15 22.51
N PHE A 113 4.89 20.73 21.42
CA PHE A 113 6.33 20.49 21.40
C PHE A 113 7.06 21.66 20.73
N THR A 114 8.23 21.99 21.28
CA THR A 114 9.19 22.95 20.74
C THR A 114 10.56 22.26 20.64
N SER A 115 11.07 22.06 19.42
CA SER A 115 12.46 21.64 19.23
C SER A 115 13.37 22.84 19.14
N ASP A 116 14.56 22.75 19.73
CA ASP A 116 15.67 23.65 19.43
C ASP A 116 16.45 23.20 18.18
N ILE A 117 16.13 22.04 17.60
CA ILE A 117 16.82 21.51 16.42
C ILE A 117 16.41 22.32 15.19
N GLY A 118 17.39 22.99 14.56
CA GLY A 118 17.26 23.88 13.39
C GLY A 118 16.68 23.28 12.11
N SER A 119 16.47 21.96 12.04
CA SER A 119 16.17 21.28 10.77
C SER A 119 14.69 21.28 10.42
N LYS A 120 14.43 21.31 9.12
CA LYS A 120 13.12 21.01 8.54
C LYS A 120 13.28 19.82 7.62
N VAL A 121 12.33 18.89 7.69
CA VAL A 121 12.25 17.79 6.73
C VAL A 121 11.10 18.05 5.77
N GLY A 122 11.32 17.74 4.49
CA GLY A 122 10.23 17.55 3.56
C GLY A 122 9.87 16.07 3.53
N TYR A 123 8.59 15.73 3.51
CA TYR A 123 8.12 14.36 3.35
C TYR A 123 7.02 14.28 2.30
N ARG A 124 6.88 13.13 1.64
CA ARG A 124 5.71 12.80 0.81
C ARG A 124 5.35 11.33 0.94
N ILE A 125 4.06 11.03 0.87
CA ILE A 125 3.53 9.67 0.85
C ILE A 125 3.49 9.20 -0.60
N VAL A 126 4.25 8.15 -0.91
CA VAL A 126 4.36 7.64 -2.29
C VAL A 126 3.39 6.48 -2.53
N SER A 127 3.21 5.63 -1.53
CA SER A 127 2.33 4.47 -1.63
C SER A 127 1.66 4.17 -0.30
N VAL A 128 0.46 3.60 -0.39
CA VAL A 128 -0.25 3.04 0.76
C VAL A 128 -0.85 1.71 0.35
N ARG A 129 -0.59 0.66 1.13
CA ARG A 129 -1.13 -0.68 0.92
C ARG A 129 -1.85 -1.13 2.18
N ARG A 130 -3.10 -1.56 2.03
CA ARG A 130 -3.81 -2.33 3.07
C ARG A 130 -3.63 -3.82 2.79
N PHE A 131 -3.35 -4.60 3.82
CA PHE A 131 -3.21 -6.05 3.70
C PHE A 131 -4.55 -6.74 3.87
N ALA A 132 -5.03 -7.44 2.84
CA ALA A 132 -6.13 -8.38 2.97
C ALA A 132 -5.64 -9.71 3.60
N PRO A 133 -6.52 -10.62 4.03
CA PRO A 133 -6.11 -11.90 4.60
C PRO A 133 -5.18 -12.73 3.71
N TYR A 134 -5.36 -12.68 2.39
CA TYR A 134 -4.51 -13.37 1.41
C TYR A 134 -3.20 -12.63 1.10
N ASP A 135 -3.06 -11.37 1.52
CA ASP A 135 -1.83 -10.59 1.41
C ASP A 135 -0.92 -10.76 2.63
N VAL A 136 -1.27 -11.60 3.60
CA VAL A 136 -0.48 -11.79 4.84
C VAL A 136 0.57 -12.88 4.63
N PRO A 137 1.84 -12.66 5.05
CA PRO A 137 2.87 -13.65 4.78
C PRO A 137 2.67 -14.87 5.66
N ALA A 138 3.00 -16.04 5.12
CA ALA A 138 3.15 -17.24 5.92
C ALA A 138 4.12 -16.96 7.09
N GLU A 139 3.84 -17.53 8.26
CA GLU A 139 4.50 -17.19 9.52
C GLU A 139 6.03 -17.21 9.42
N ARG A 140 6.61 -18.22 8.76
CA ARG A 140 8.06 -18.35 8.54
C ARG A 140 8.71 -17.21 7.75
N PHE A 141 7.93 -16.43 7.01
CA PHE A 141 8.39 -15.28 6.22
C PHE A 141 7.86 -13.95 6.76
N ASN A 142 7.00 -13.97 7.78
CA ASN A 142 6.35 -12.80 8.33
C ASN A 142 7.21 -12.11 9.39
N VAL A 143 8.41 -11.69 8.99
CA VAL A 143 9.42 -11.08 9.89
C VAL A 143 8.96 -9.79 10.57
N PHE A 144 7.97 -9.10 9.97
CA PHE A 144 7.38 -7.87 10.51
C PHE A 144 6.07 -8.10 11.26
N GLY A 145 5.63 -9.36 11.36
CA GLY A 145 4.38 -9.73 12.02
C GLY A 145 3.14 -9.05 11.42
N ILE A 146 3.12 -8.82 10.11
CA ILE A 146 2.01 -8.26 9.32
C ILE A 146 0.73 -9.07 9.57
N LYS A 147 -0.40 -8.38 9.71
CA LYS A 147 -1.73 -8.96 9.92
C LYS A 147 -2.72 -8.39 8.91
N ALA A 148 -3.81 -9.12 8.69
CA ALA A 148 -4.92 -8.64 7.88
C ALA A 148 -5.48 -7.35 8.51
N GLY A 149 -5.72 -6.35 7.67
CA GLY A 149 -6.17 -5.01 8.08
C GLY A 149 -5.06 -4.03 8.43
N ASP A 150 -3.80 -4.47 8.53
CA ASP A 150 -2.66 -3.55 8.64
C ASP A 150 -2.53 -2.68 7.37
N VAL A 151 -1.87 -1.54 7.53
CA VAL A 151 -1.64 -0.58 6.46
C VAL A 151 -0.15 -0.23 6.40
N ALA A 152 0.54 -0.63 5.34
CA ALA A 152 1.88 -0.16 5.04
C ALA A 152 1.83 1.17 4.28
N ILE A 153 2.68 2.10 4.68
CA ILE A 153 2.79 3.44 4.09
C ILE A 153 4.27 3.67 3.77
N TYR A 154 4.57 3.93 2.51
CA TYR A 154 5.93 4.28 2.08
C TYR A 154 6.07 5.80 1.98
N ILE A 155 7.13 6.31 2.59
CA ILE A 155 7.38 7.73 2.76
C ILE A 155 8.77 8.03 2.23
N GLU A 156 8.86 9.04 1.39
CA GLU A 156 10.13 9.65 1.00
C GLU A 156 10.34 10.93 1.77
N THR A 157 11.59 11.20 2.13
CA THR A 157 11.99 12.42 2.84
C THR A 157 13.12 13.17 2.14
N CYS A 158 13.41 14.36 2.63
CA CYS A 158 14.49 15.20 2.13
C CYS A 158 14.81 16.29 3.15
N ASN A 159 16.02 16.83 3.10
CA ASN A 159 16.36 18.00 3.93
C ASN A 159 15.74 19.27 3.33
N ALA A 160 14.80 19.88 4.06
CA ALA A 160 14.08 21.08 3.66
C ALA A 160 14.46 22.34 4.46
N THR A 161 15.59 22.29 5.18
CA THR A 161 16.00 23.35 6.11
C THR A 161 16.23 24.69 5.40
N TYR A 162 16.98 24.66 4.29
CA TYR A 162 17.38 25.87 3.56
C TYR A 162 16.54 26.15 2.32
N LYS A 163 15.91 25.12 1.74
CA LYS A 163 15.09 25.23 0.54
C LYS A 163 13.99 24.16 0.53
N ARG A 164 12.87 24.43 -0.13
CA ARG A 164 11.85 23.41 -0.37
C ARG A 164 12.41 22.31 -1.27
N CYS A 165 12.04 21.07 -0.97
CA CYS A 165 12.45 19.92 -1.76
C CYS A 165 11.61 19.76 -3.02
N THR A 166 12.28 19.30 -4.07
CA THR A 166 11.65 18.86 -5.33
C THR A 166 11.92 17.38 -5.62
N GLN A 167 12.85 16.75 -4.89
CA GLN A 167 13.24 15.35 -5.03
C GLN A 167 13.67 14.77 -3.67
N PRO A 168 13.55 13.44 -3.46
CA PRO A 168 14.00 12.78 -2.24
C PRO A 168 15.53 12.83 -2.10
N SER A 169 16.03 12.74 -0.86
CA SER A 169 17.46 12.54 -0.58
C SER A 169 17.87 11.08 -0.85
N LEU A 170 19.17 10.80 -1.01
CA LEU A 170 19.64 9.41 -1.08
C LEU A 170 19.34 8.68 0.24
N LYS A 171 18.72 7.50 0.17
CA LYS A 171 18.34 6.66 1.33
C LYS A 171 17.45 7.38 2.35
N SER A 172 16.54 8.20 1.85
CA SER A 172 15.63 9.03 2.65
C SER A 172 14.23 8.46 2.73
N ASP A 173 14.10 7.19 2.38
CA ASP A 173 12.86 6.46 2.34
C ASP A 173 12.71 5.53 3.54
N PHE A 174 11.49 5.44 4.04
CA PHE A 174 11.13 4.46 5.06
C PHE A 174 9.66 4.08 4.95
N SER A 175 9.34 2.95 5.55
CA SER A 175 7.97 2.45 5.65
C SER A 175 7.45 2.55 7.06
N VAL A 176 6.15 2.81 7.20
CA VAL A 176 5.42 2.67 8.45
C VAL A 176 4.39 1.56 8.27
N LEU A 177 4.43 0.55 9.13
CA LEU A 177 3.38 -0.47 9.24
C LEU A 177 2.40 -0.05 10.33
N ALA A 178 1.26 0.50 9.95
CA ALA A 178 0.24 0.96 10.86
C ALA A 178 -0.79 -0.14 11.16
N ARG A 179 -1.13 -0.27 12.44
CA ARG A 179 -2.11 -1.23 12.97
C ARG A 179 -3.11 -0.55 13.90
N LYS A 180 -4.35 -1.04 13.93
CA LYS A 180 -5.35 -0.58 14.89
C LYS A 180 -5.08 -1.16 16.28
N GLY A 181 -5.07 -0.32 17.30
CA GLY A 181 -4.79 -0.67 18.70
C GLY A 181 -5.67 0.11 19.67
N LYS A 182 -5.28 0.11 20.95
CA LYS A 182 -6.07 0.64 22.08
C LYS A 182 -6.49 2.10 21.91
N TYR A 183 -5.55 2.97 21.50
CA TYR A 183 -5.76 4.41 21.40
C TYR A 183 -6.14 4.89 19.99
N GLY A 184 -6.18 3.98 19.01
CA GLY A 184 -6.30 4.31 17.59
C GLY A 184 -5.29 3.51 16.77
N TRP A 185 -4.88 4.05 15.62
CA TRP A 185 -3.80 3.48 14.84
C TRP A 185 -2.44 3.69 15.54
N HIS A 186 -1.49 2.79 15.34
CA HIS A 186 -0.11 2.92 15.81
C HIS A 186 0.85 2.21 14.86
N ALA A 187 2.11 2.63 14.86
CA ALA A 187 3.19 2.00 14.12
C ALA A 187 3.64 0.73 14.86
N VAL A 188 3.69 -0.39 14.14
CA VAL A 188 4.32 -1.65 14.59
C VAL A 188 5.79 -1.66 14.17
N VAL A 189 6.08 -1.08 13.01
CA VAL A 189 7.41 -0.83 12.44
C VAL A 189 7.40 0.60 11.92
N GLY A 190 8.52 1.32 12.09
CA GLY A 190 8.60 2.72 11.67
C GLY A 190 10.03 3.19 11.37
N VAL A 191 10.22 4.51 11.47
CA VAL A 191 11.40 5.25 10.98
C VAL A 191 12.72 4.61 11.44
N GLY A 192 13.57 4.24 10.48
CA GLY A 192 14.86 3.58 10.70
C GLY A 192 15.00 2.21 10.03
N ASP A 193 13.90 1.55 9.68
CA ASP A 193 13.92 0.32 8.88
C ASP A 193 13.81 0.71 7.38
N GLN A 194 14.94 0.76 6.67
CA GLN A 194 15.04 1.15 5.23
C GLN A 194 14.43 0.12 4.28
N ARG A 195 13.44 -0.66 4.73
CA ARG A 195 12.79 -1.67 3.93
C ARG A 195 11.47 -1.12 3.41
N ASP A 196 11.34 -1.12 2.09
CA ASP A 196 10.06 -0.87 1.45
C ASP A 196 9.15 -2.07 1.69
N LEU A 197 8.22 -1.94 2.65
CA LEU A 197 7.22 -2.97 2.97
C LEU A 197 6.18 -3.12 1.86
N THR A 198 6.20 -2.22 0.87
CA THR A 198 5.33 -2.21 -0.29
C THR A 198 6.00 -2.77 -1.55
N ASP A 199 7.32 -3.00 -1.53
CA ASP A 199 8.07 -3.54 -2.68
C ASP A 199 7.62 -4.98 -3.00
N PRO A 200 7.15 -5.24 -4.23
CA PRO A 200 6.69 -6.56 -4.65
C PRO A 200 7.80 -7.62 -4.65
N ARG A 201 9.09 -7.29 -4.54
CA ARG A 201 10.19 -8.27 -4.42
C ARG A 201 10.25 -8.93 -3.06
N TYR A 202 9.96 -8.18 -1.99
CA TYR A 202 9.76 -8.74 -0.65
C TYR A 202 8.35 -9.34 -0.49
N ASN A 203 7.47 -9.07 -1.44
CA ASN A 203 6.06 -9.46 -1.45
C ASN A 203 5.68 -10.30 -2.69
N SER A 204 6.65 -10.99 -3.31
CA SER A 204 6.35 -11.74 -4.52
C SER A 204 5.61 -12.99 -4.07
N SER A 205 4.38 -13.18 -4.54
CA SER A 205 3.47 -14.30 -4.23
C SER A 205 4.11 -15.69 -4.24
N GLN A 206 5.28 -15.81 -4.88
CA GLN A 206 6.19 -16.96 -4.88
C GLN A 206 6.65 -17.39 -3.47
N TYR A 207 6.71 -16.47 -2.50
CA TYR A 207 7.01 -16.77 -1.09
C TYR A 207 5.76 -17.00 -0.22
N TRP A 208 4.55 -16.78 -0.75
CA TRP A 208 3.31 -16.65 0.04
C TRP A 208 2.37 -17.84 -0.16
N HIS A 209 2.58 -18.61 -1.23
CA HIS A 209 1.83 -19.83 -1.52
C HIS A 209 2.80 -20.99 -1.79
N LYS A 210 3.13 -21.74 -0.74
CA LYS A 210 3.59 -23.13 -0.82
C LYS A 210 2.99 -23.91 0.32
#